data_AF-A0A8T2DV33-F1
#
_entry.id   AF-A0A8T2DV33-F1
#
_cell.length_a   1.000
_cell.length_b   1.000
_cell.length_c   1.000
_cell.angle_alpha   90.00
_cell.angle_beta   90.00
_cell.angle_gamma   90.00
#
_symmetry.space_group_name_H-M   'P 1'
#
loop_
_entity.id
_entity.type
_entity.pdbx_description
1 polymer ?
#
loop_
_entity_poly.entity_id
_entity_poly.type
_entity_poly.pdbx_seq_one_letter_code
_entity_poly.pdbx_strand_id
1 'polypeptide(L)'
;MQDDVIDVSLNTKNVFLSALRFAMSIDTLKNSPELVDELKTSAQEQVEFMLSEDEEVRLLISEEEVKSVVRLGISNVISMLLDRLSSLIVILPECTEFSVLKTLYDIEWLCKVLPRMELMKDLVVKWTDASSEILVIAQKCELDSRILGVKVKLVEVTGKILEAVGYGIVIVPSKSRTCLLKIWLPFIRRLKTLVDAEGCEYEYRMDEDLCEFIEGSMVSLVLTLPSNDQAEVFGEWMRGIGLEGVKFPDLSEAFEVWCYRSKSAKRRLLERCDRLAIVNLGH
;
A
#
# COMPACT_ATOMS: atom_id res chain seq x y z
N MET A 1 12.51 -41.91 15.19
CA MET A 1 11.94 -41.64 13.86
C MET A 1 10.75 -40.70 13.91
N GLN A 2 9.71 -40.95 14.72
CA GLN A 2 8.61 -39.98 14.88
C GLN A 2 8.99 -38.78 15.76
N ASP A 3 9.79 -39.02 16.82
CA ASP A 3 10.32 -37.95 17.68
C ASP A 3 11.35 -37.05 16.96
N ASP A 4 12.18 -37.63 16.08
CA ASP A 4 13.18 -36.87 15.31
C ASP A 4 12.54 -35.92 14.27
N VAL A 5 11.40 -36.31 13.69
CA VAL A 5 10.65 -35.47 12.73
C VAL A 5 9.95 -34.31 13.43
N ILE A 6 9.44 -34.53 14.65
CA ILE A 6 8.83 -33.48 15.47
C ILE A 6 9.88 -32.46 15.93
N ASP A 7 11.09 -32.92 16.29
CA ASP A 7 12.20 -32.05 16.72
C ASP A 7 12.72 -31.18 15.55
N VAL A 8 12.86 -31.74 14.34
CA VAL A 8 13.27 -30.97 13.14
C VAL A 8 12.24 -29.91 12.75
N SER A 9 10.94 -30.21 12.87
CA SER A 9 9.86 -29.24 12.60
C SER A 9 9.86 -28.08 13.60
N LEU A 10 10.05 -28.37 14.89
CA LEU A 10 10.14 -27.35 15.95
C LEU A 10 11.37 -26.45 15.77
N ASN A 11 12.52 -27.02 15.43
CA ASN A 11 13.74 -26.25 15.19
C ASN A 11 13.61 -25.33 13.97
N THR A 12 13.01 -25.82 12.89
CA THR A 12 12.73 -25.03 11.68
C THR A 12 11.82 -23.83 12.01
N LYS A 13 10.78 -24.05 12.80
CA LYS A 13 9.89 -22.99 13.28
C LYS A 13 10.63 -21.93 14.09
N ASN A 14 11.48 -22.33 15.04
CA ASN A 14 12.23 -21.40 15.88
C ASN A 14 13.20 -20.54 15.06
N VAL A 15 13.86 -21.15 14.06
CA VAL A 15 14.74 -20.42 13.13
C VAL A 15 13.93 -19.43 12.31
N PHE A 16 12.80 -19.84 11.74
CA PHE A 16 11.93 -18.96 10.96
C PHE A 16 11.40 -17.78 11.78
N LEU A 17 10.92 -18.03 13.00
CA LEU A 17 10.46 -17.00 13.93
C LEU A 17 11.59 -16.01 14.28
N SER A 18 12.81 -16.49 14.45
CA SER A 18 13.97 -15.63 14.70
C SER A 18 14.31 -14.79 13.49
N ALA A 19 14.31 -15.39 12.29
CA ALA A 19 14.52 -14.67 11.03
C ALA A 19 13.47 -13.57 10.83
N LEU A 20 12.18 -13.85 11.07
CA LEU A 20 11.12 -12.84 11.03
C LEU A 20 11.36 -11.69 12.00
N ARG A 21 11.77 -11.98 13.24
CA ARG A 21 12.04 -10.95 14.25
C ARG A 21 13.21 -10.04 13.85
N PHE A 22 14.28 -10.58 13.27
CA PHE A 22 15.40 -9.79 12.76
C PHE A 22 15.01 -9.01 11.49
N ALA A 23 14.38 -9.67 10.52
CA ALA A 23 13.96 -9.08 9.24
C ALA A 23 13.02 -7.87 9.43
N MET A 24 12.15 -7.94 10.44
CA MET A 24 11.19 -6.88 10.79
C MET A 24 11.72 -5.93 11.88
N SER A 25 12.98 -6.08 12.30
CA SER A 25 13.62 -5.28 13.35
C SER A 25 12.85 -5.26 14.69
N ILE A 26 12.14 -6.36 15.01
CA ILE A 26 11.52 -6.57 16.32
C ILE A 26 12.62 -6.77 17.37
N ASP A 27 13.60 -7.60 17.02
CA ASP A 27 14.80 -7.81 17.83
C ASP A 27 15.92 -6.96 17.23
N THR A 28 16.57 -6.14 18.06
CA THR A 28 17.73 -5.35 17.66
C THR A 28 18.92 -5.66 18.56
N LEU A 29 20.07 -5.96 17.94
CA LEU A 29 21.33 -6.05 18.66
C LEU A 29 21.75 -4.64 19.08
N LYS A 30 21.58 -4.33 20.36
CA LYS A 30 21.88 -3.00 20.94
C LYS A 30 23.34 -2.55 20.79
N ASN A 31 24.25 -3.45 20.40
CA ASN A 31 25.69 -3.26 20.56
C ASN A 31 26.49 -3.16 19.24
N SER A 32 25.87 -3.27 18.06
CA SER A 32 26.59 -3.10 16.77
C SER A 32 25.64 -2.75 15.59
N PRO A 33 25.55 -1.47 15.18
CA PRO A 33 24.62 -1.03 14.13
C PRO A 33 24.90 -1.62 12.73
N GLU A 34 26.15 -1.76 12.33
CA GLU A 34 26.52 -2.30 11.00
C GLU A 34 26.13 -3.78 10.88
N LEU A 35 26.40 -4.54 11.94
CA LEU A 35 26.05 -5.96 12.01
C LEU A 35 24.52 -6.16 12.02
N VAL A 36 23.77 -5.22 12.61
CA VAL A 36 22.29 -5.25 12.60
C VAL A 36 21.74 -5.16 11.19
N ASP A 37 22.34 -4.34 10.33
CA ASP A 37 21.86 -4.10 8.97
C ASP A 37 22.15 -5.28 8.04
N GLU A 38 23.36 -5.84 8.12
CA GLU A 38 23.71 -7.07 7.38
C GLU A 38 22.84 -8.25 7.80
N LEU A 39 22.66 -8.45 9.11
CA LEU A 39 21.81 -9.53 9.64
C LEU A 39 20.36 -9.35 9.24
N LYS A 40 19.85 -8.12 9.22
CA LYS A 40 18.49 -7.85 8.79
C LYS A 40 18.28 -8.18 7.31
N THR A 41 19.17 -7.71 6.44
CA THR A 41 19.10 -7.99 5.00
C THR A 41 19.18 -9.50 4.76
N SER A 42 20.13 -10.19 5.40
CA SER A 42 20.24 -11.64 5.32
C SER A 42 18.97 -12.34 5.82
N ALA A 43 18.39 -11.90 6.93
CA ALA A 43 17.14 -12.45 7.45
C ALA A 43 15.97 -12.23 6.50
N GLN A 44 15.87 -11.07 5.84
CA GLN A 44 14.86 -10.78 4.82
C GLN A 44 14.99 -11.75 3.63
N GLU A 45 16.21 -11.98 3.13
CA GLU A 45 16.47 -12.94 2.05
C GLU A 45 16.11 -14.37 2.46
N GLN A 46 16.47 -14.79 3.68
CA GLN A 46 16.14 -16.13 4.18
C GLN A 46 14.64 -16.32 4.36
N VAL A 47 13.92 -15.32 4.86
CA VAL A 47 12.45 -15.38 4.94
C VAL A 47 11.84 -15.51 3.54
N GLU A 48 12.30 -14.72 2.56
CA GLU A 48 11.82 -14.84 1.18
C GLU A 48 12.08 -16.22 0.57
N PHE A 49 13.27 -16.78 0.83
CA PHE A 49 13.66 -18.11 0.39
C PHE A 49 12.79 -19.19 1.03
N MET A 50 12.61 -19.14 2.34
CA MET A 50 11.77 -20.11 3.04
C MET A 50 10.32 -20.06 2.54
N LEU A 51 9.80 -18.87 2.22
CA LEU A 51 8.45 -18.71 1.67
C LEU A 51 8.31 -19.15 0.19
N SER A 52 9.34 -19.76 -0.41
CA SER A 52 9.27 -20.27 -1.79
C SER A 52 8.79 -21.74 -1.83
N GLU A 53 7.62 -21.94 -2.45
CA GLU A 53 7.03 -23.20 -2.97
C GLU A 53 7.17 -24.52 -2.15
N ASP A 54 7.30 -24.46 -0.82
CA ASP A 54 7.32 -25.65 0.05
C ASP A 54 6.01 -25.83 0.85
N GLU A 55 5.41 -27.02 0.79
CA GLU A 55 4.19 -27.36 1.55
C GLU A 55 4.42 -27.35 3.06
N GLU A 56 5.62 -27.68 3.54
CA GLU A 56 5.94 -27.64 4.98
C GLU A 56 5.90 -26.21 5.53
N VAL A 57 6.27 -25.23 4.70
CA VAL A 57 6.27 -23.82 5.07
C VAL A 57 4.84 -23.27 5.15
N ARG A 58 3.88 -23.82 4.40
CA ARG A 58 2.46 -23.42 4.53
C ARG A 58 1.87 -23.79 5.88
N LEU A 59 2.24 -24.97 6.41
CA LEU A 59 1.82 -25.38 7.76
C LEU A 59 2.38 -24.41 8.81
N LEU A 60 3.65 -24.06 8.68
CA LEU A 60 4.33 -23.11 9.56
C LEU A 60 3.66 -21.71 9.56
N ILE A 61 3.37 -21.15 8.39
CA ILE A 61 2.72 -19.84 8.23
C ILE A 61 1.32 -19.83 8.86
N SER A 62 0.62 -20.97 8.82
CA SER A 62 -0.74 -21.07 9.35
C SER A 62 -0.80 -20.91 10.87
N GLU A 63 0.32 -21.14 11.57
CA GLU A 63 0.41 -21.07 13.02
C GLU A 63 0.19 -19.65 13.56
N GLU A 64 -0.68 -19.52 14.56
CA GLU A 64 -1.00 -18.21 15.14
C GLU A 64 0.19 -17.54 15.82
N GLU A 65 1.17 -18.29 16.32
CA GLU A 65 2.39 -17.70 16.85
C GLU A 65 3.16 -16.93 15.77
N VAL A 66 3.34 -17.53 14.59
CA VAL A 66 4.00 -16.89 13.44
C VAL A 66 3.21 -15.66 13.01
N LYS A 67 1.89 -15.80 12.84
CA LYS A 67 1.02 -14.66 12.46
C LYS A 67 1.07 -13.54 13.49
N SER A 68 1.12 -13.85 14.78
CA SER A 68 1.20 -12.85 15.85
C SER A 68 2.49 -12.04 15.79
N VAL A 69 3.63 -12.69 15.52
CA VAL A 69 4.92 -12.03 15.35
C VAL A 69 4.91 -11.10 14.14
N VAL A 70 4.35 -11.55 13.02
CA VAL A 70 4.24 -10.72 11.81
C VAL A 70 3.31 -9.52 12.04
N ARG A 71 2.14 -9.69 12.68
CA ARG A 71 1.24 -8.57 13.01
C ARG A 71 1.90 -7.54 13.94
N LEU A 72 2.70 -8.01 14.89
CA LEU A 72 3.51 -7.14 15.75
C LEU A 72 4.54 -6.37 14.92
N GLY A 73 5.28 -7.05 14.03
CA GLY A 73 6.26 -6.42 13.16
C GLY A 73 5.64 -5.38 12.21
N ILE A 74 4.46 -5.65 11.64
CA ILE A 74 3.71 -4.68 10.82
C ILE A 74 3.37 -3.44 11.64
N SER A 75 2.89 -3.63 12.88
CA SER A 75 2.55 -2.49 13.75
C SER A 75 3.80 -1.68 14.10
N ASN A 76 4.92 -2.35 14.38
CA ASN A 76 6.19 -1.70 14.74
C ASN A 76 6.77 -0.90 13.58
N VAL A 77 6.79 -1.45 12.35
CA VAL A 77 7.36 -0.74 11.19
C VAL A 77 6.55 0.51 10.82
N ILE A 78 5.22 0.45 10.94
CA ILE A 78 4.34 1.60 10.68
C ILE A 78 4.53 2.67 11.77
N SER A 79 4.60 2.27 13.05
CA SER A 79 4.92 3.21 14.14
C SER A 79 6.28 3.86 13.93
N MET A 80 7.30 3.06 13.59
CA MET A 80 8.65 3.56 13.32
C MET A 80 8.67 4.54 12.14
N LEU A 81 7.88 4.29 11.08
CA LEU A 81 7.75 5.23 9.98
C LEU A 81 7.20 6.58 10.46
N LEU A 82 6.11 6.58 11.24
CA LEU A 82 5.49 7.80 11.79
C LEU A 82 6.44 8.56 12.71
N ASP A 83 7.15 7.86 13.59
CA ASP A 83 8.12 8.46 14.52
C ASP A 83 9.29 9.11 13.77
N ARG A 84 9.81 8.45 12.72
CA ARG A 84 10.89 8.98 11.89
C ARG A 84 10.44 10.14 11.02
N LEU A 85 9.25 10.05 10.40
CA LEU A 85 8.66 11.17 9.66
C LEU A 85 8.46 12.40 10.56
N SER A 86 7.97 12.19 11.78
CA SER A 86 7.80 13.25 12.77
C SER A 86 9.14 13.86 13.20
N SER A 87 10.15 13.03 13.43
CA SER A 87 11.51 13.47 13.80
C SER A 87 12.19 14.25 12.68
N LEU A 88 11.93 13.89 11.42
CA LEU A 88 12.46 14.58 10.25
C LEU A 88 11.93 16.01 10.13
N ILE A 89 10.67 16.26 10.52
CA ILE A 89 10.09 17.63 10.60
C ILE A 89 10.85 18.49 11.61
N VAL A 90 11.18 17.93 12.77
CA VAL A 90 11.83 18.66 13.87
C VAL A 90 13.32 18.89 13.61
N ILE A 91 13.86 18.38 12.49
CA ILE A 91 15.27 18.47 12.11
C ILE A 91 16.16 17.91 13.23
N LEU A 92 15.75 16.77 13.80
CA LEU A 92 16.57 16.09 14.80
C LEU A 92 17.81 15.47 14.12
N PRO A 93 19.05 15.73 14.61
CA PRO A 93 20.28 15.25 13.96
C PRO A 93 20.37 13.74 13.77
N GLU A 94 19.66 12.99 14.62
CA GLU A 94 19.65 11.53 14.64
C GLU A 94 18.76 10.91 13.56
N CYS A 95 17.85 11.68 12.96
CA CYS A 95 16.88 11.18 11.98
C CYS A 95 17.15 11.77 10.59
N THR A 96 17.77 10.98 9.73
CA THR A 96 18.07 11.35 8.33
C THR A 96 16.97 10.87 7.38
N GLU A 97 16.87 11.51 6.20
CA GLU A 97 16.03 11.05 5.09
C GLU A 97 16.28 9.56 4.79
N PHE A 98 17.55 9.15 4.78
CA PHE A 98 17.99 7.77 4.61
C PHE A 98 17.30 6.80 5.60
N SER A 99 17.13 7.21 6.85
CA SER A 99 16.50 6.36 7.87
C SER A 99 15.00 6.14 7.62
N VAL A 100 14.32 7.14 7.06
CA VAL A 100 12.92 7.03 6.61
C VAL A 100 12.85 6.13 5.38
N LEU A 101 13.73 6.36 4.39
CA LEU A 101 13.81 5.54 3.17
C LEU A 101 14.00 4.07 3.50
N LYS A 102 14.93 3.74 4.40
CA LYS A 102 15.16 2.36 4.85
C LYS A 102 13.90 1.72 5.43
N THR A 103 13.13 2.47 6.23
CA THR A 103 11.85 2.00 6.77
C THR A 103 10.82 1.75 5.65
N LEU A 104 10.83 2.57 4.61
CA LEU A 104 9.96 2.37 3.44
C LEU A 104 10.37 1.15 2.60
N TYR A 105 11.67 0.89 2.45
CA TYR A 105 12.17 -0.35 1.83
C TYR A 105 11.76 -1.59 2.63
N ASP A 106 11.73 -1.51 3.96
CA ASP A 106 11.21 -2.60 4.79
C ASP A 106 9.73 -2.86 4.53
N ILE A 107 8.92 -1.80 4.38
CA ILE A 107 7.49 -1.93 4.07
C ILE A 107 7.27 -2.46 2.66
N GLU A 108 8.08 -2.03 1.70
CA GLU A 108 8.08 -2.61 0.36
C GLU A 108 8.38 -4.12 0.40
N TRP A 109 9.39 -4.53 1.17
CA TRP A 109 9.71 -5.95 1.36
C TRP A 109 8.51 -6.70 1.96
N LEU A 110 7.80 -6.10 2.92
CA LEU A 110 6.56 -6.66 3.44
C LEU A 110 5.47 -6.82 2.36
N CYS A 111 5.33 -5.86 1.43
CA CYS A 111 4.39 -6.01 0.32
C CYS A 111 4.70 -7.23 -0.56
N LYS A 112 5.96 -7.68 -0.62
CA LYS A 112 6.37 -8.89 -1.36
C LYS A 112 6.13 -10.18 -0.58
N VAL A 113 6.36 -10.16 0.74
CA VAL A 113 6.31 -11.35 1.61
C VAL A 113 4.91 -11.64 2.14
N LEU A 114 4.17 -10.61 2.58
CA LEU A 114 2.89 -10.79 3.25
C LEU A 114 1.79 -11.45 2.40
N PRO A 115 1.72 -11.30 1.07
CA PRO A 115 0.79 -12.07 0.25
C PRO A 115 1.01 -13.58 0.37
N ARG A 116 2.26 -14.04 0.46
CA ARG A 116 2.61 -15.46 0.64
C ARG A 116 2.27 -15.98 2.04
N MET A 117 2.15 -15.05 3.00
CA MET A 117 1.77 -15.36 4.38
C MET A 117 0.28 -15.17 4.66
N GLU A 118 -0.52 -14.76 3.67
CA GLU A 118 -1.94 -14.38 3.81
C GLU A 118 -2.18 -13.24 4.83
N LEU A 119 -1.18 -12.39 5.06
CA LEU A 119 -1.21 -11.30 6.05
C LEU A 119 -1.16 -9.90 5.43
N MET A 120 -1.27 -9.80 4.09
CA MET A 120 -1.27 -8.51 3.39
C MET A 120 -2.44 -7.62 3.85
N LYS A 121 -3.55 -8.23 4.30
CA LYS A 121 -4.69 -7.50 4.87
C LYS A 121 -4.32 -6.69 6.11
N ASP A 122 -3.49 -7.24 7.00
CA ASP A 122 -3.06 -6.56 8.22
C ASP A 122 -2.24 -5.30 7.89
N LEU A 123 -1.36 -5.37 6.88
CA LEU A 123 -0.62 -4.21 6.40
C LEU A 123 -1.54 -3.16 5.74
N VAL A 124 -2.45 -3.59 4.85
CA VAL A 124 -3.41 -2.67 4.20
C VAL A 124 -4.23 -1.90 5.24
N VAL A 125 -4.73 -2.57 6.28
CA VAL A 125 -5.49 -1.93 7.36
C VAL A 125 -4.63 -0.91 8.10
N LYS A 126 -3.43 -1.31 8.56
CA LYS A 126 -2.53 -0.40 9.29
C LYS A 126 -2.06 0.79 8.45
N TRP A 127 -1.78 0.57 7.16
CA TRP A 127 -1.42 1.65 6.25
C TRP A 127 -2.59 2.61 6.03
N THR A 128 -3.81 2.09 5.83
CA THR A 128 -5.01 2.92 5.66
C THR A 128 -5.23 3.81 6.89
N ASP A 129 -5.09 3.24 8.10
CA ASP A 129 -5.25 3.97 9.35
C ASP A 129 -4.18 5.08 9.51
N ALA A 130 -2.93 4.78 9.17
CA ALA A 130 -1.80 5.72 9.28
C ALA A 130 -1.73 6.75 8.14
N SER A 131 -2.41 6.51 7.00
CA SER A 131 -2.25 7.30 5.76
C SER A 131 -2.49 8.79 5.96
N SER A 132 -3.49 9.17 6.76
CA SER A 132 -3.79 10.59 7.02
C SER A 132 -2.65 11.29 7.75
N GLU A 133 -2.06 10.63 8.75
CA GLU A 133 -0.96 11.17 9.55
C GLU A 133 0.32 11.26 8.71
N ILE A 134 0.63 10.21 7.94
CA ILE A 134 1.74 10.18 6.99
C ILE A 134 1.66 11.38 6.04
N LEU A 135 0.48 11.63 5.46
CA LEU A 135 0.30 12.71 4.49
C LEU A 135 0.31 14.11 5.11
N VAL A 136 -0.18 14.28 6.34
CA VAL A 136 -0.04 15.56 7.07
C VAL A 136 1.43 15.94 7.22
N ILE A 137 2.31 14.96 7.41
CA ILE A 137 3.76 15.18 7.51
C ILE A 137 4.36 15.39 6.11
N ALA A 138 4.10 14.48 5.17
CA ALA A 138 4.71 14.49 3.84
C ALA A 138 4.29 15.69 2.97
N GLN A 139 3.18 16.35 3.28
CA GLN A 139 2.68 17.52 2.53
C GLN A 139 3.20 18.86 3.06
N LYS A 140 4.02 18.89 4.12
CA LYS A 140 4.59 20.16 4.59
C LYS A 140 5.56 20.71 3.55
N CYS A 141 5.22 21.89 3.00
CA CYS A 141 5.96 22.54 1.92
C CYS A 141 7.43 22.82 2.26
N GLU A 142 7.75 22.97 3.54
CA GLU A 142 9.11 23.12 4.07
C GLU A 142 10.03 21.93 3.73
N LEU A 143 9.44 20.80 3.32
CA LEU A 143 10.13 19.56 3.02
C LEU A 143 10.10 19.21 1.52
N ASP A 144 9.42 19.97 0.65
CA ASP A 144 9.10 19.57 -0.73
C ASP A 144 10.31 19.12 -1.55
N SER A 145 11.42 19.86 -1.53
CA SER A 145 12.66 19.46 -2.22
C SER A 145 13.64 18.66 -1.36
N ARG A 146 13.47 18.67 -0.03
CA ARG A 146 14.41 18.03 0.92
C ARG A 146 14.17 16.54 1.14
N ILE A 147 12.93 16.09 0.93
CA ILE A 147 12.53 14.70 1.19
C ILE A 147 11.89 14.08 -0.05
N LEU A 148 12.24 14.58 -1.23
CA LEU A 148 11.58 14.17 -2.48
C LEU A 148 11.72 12.66 -2.70
N GLY A 149 12.87 12.07 -2.36
CA GLY A 149 13.08 10.62 -2.39
C GLY A 149 12.12 9.88 -1.47
N VAL A 150 11.92 10.37 -0.24
CA VAL A 150 10.91 9.80 0.69
C VAL A 150 9.50 9.91 0.11
N LYS A 151 9.12 11.03 -0.51
CA LYS A 151 7.79 11.19 -1.10
C LYS A 151 7.56 10.25 -2.27
N VAL A 152 8.53 10.12 -3.16
CA VAL A 152 8.47 9.17 -4.30
C VAL A 152 8.35 7.75 -3.76
N LYS A 153 9.16 7.37 -2.76
CA LYS A 153 9.12 6.03 -2.18
C LYS A 153 7.82 5.75 -1.43
N LEU A 154 7.24 6.73 -0.74
CA LEU A 154 5.91 6.64 -0.13
C LEU A 154 4.83 6.33 -1.18
N VAL A 155 4.90 6.97 -2.34
CA VAL A 155 3.97 6.72 -3.44
C VAL A 155 4.16 5.33 -4.02
N GLU A 156 5.39 4.86 -4.16
CA GLU A 156 5.68 3.50 -4.64
C GLU A 156 5.11 2.42 -3.69
N VAL A 157 5.34 2.56 -2.39
CA VAL A 157 4.77 1.67 -1.36
C VAL A 157 3.25 1.73 -1.37
N THR A 158 2.68 2.92 -1.48
CA THR A 158 1.23 3.10 -1.61
C THR A 158 0.70 2.42 -2.85
N GLY A 159 1.41 2.49 -3.98
CA GLY A 159 1.06 1.80 -5.23
C GLY A 159 0.90 0.29 -5.02
N LYS A 160 1.85 -0.35 -4.32
CA LYS A 160 1.78 -1.79 -3.97
C LYS A 160 0.58 -2.13 -3.08
N ILE A 161 0.18 -1.22 -2.19
CA ILE A 161 -1.00 -1.38 -1.33
C ILE A 161 -2.29 -1.20 -2.14
N LEU A 162 -2.32 -0.22 -3.05
CA LEU A 162 -3.45 -0.01 -3.96
C LEU A 162 -3.61 -1.20 -4.91
N GLU A 163 -2.50 -1.73 -5.44
CA GLU A 163 -2.46 -2.93 -6.29
C GLU A 163 -3.09 -4.12 -5.56
N ALA A 164 -2.61 -4.42 -4.34
CA ALA A 164 -3.09 -5.55 -3.57
C ALA A 164 -4.61 -5.49 -3.33
N VAL A 165 -5.16 -4.30 -3.13
CA VAL A 165 -6.61 -4.12 -2.93
C VAL A 165 -7.37 -4.11 -4.26
N GLY A 166 -6.84 -3.44 -5.28
CA GLY A 166 -7.48 -3.27 -6.59
C GLY A 166 -7.61 -4.58 -7.35
N TYR A 167 -6.54 -5.37 -7.39
CA TYR A 167 -6.51 -6.69 -8.04
C TYR A 167 -7.08 -7.82 -7.18
N GLY A 168 -7.56 -7.52 -5.97
CA GLY A 168 -8.25 -8.49 -5.13
C GLY A 168 -7.37 -9.47 -4.37
N ILE A 169 -6.06 -9.20 -4.24
CA ILE A 169 -5.16 -9.93 -3.33
C ILE A 169 -5.67 -9.78 -1.89
N VAL A 170 -6.20 -8.60 -1.55
CA VAL A 170 -6.81 -8.29 -0.26
C VAL A 170 -8.22 -7.77 -0.44
N ILE A 171 -9.17 -8.37 0.26
CA ILE A 171 -10.55 -7.87 0.33
C ILE A 171 -10.74 -7.01 1.59
N VAL A 172 -11.02 -5.73 1.37
CA VAL A 172 -11.40 -4.76 2.42
C VAL A 172 -12.75 -4.08 2.12
N PRO A 173 -13.44 -3.56 3.16
CA PRO A 173 -14.72 -2.87 2.98
C PRO A 173 -14.63 -1.70 2.00
N SER A 174 -15.74 -1.38 1.31
CA SER A 174 -15.81 -0.28 0.35
C SER A 174 -15.30 1.04 0.93
N LYS A 175 -15.68 1.35 2.16
CA LYS A 175 -15.26 2.57 2.85
C LYS A 175 -13.74 2.70 2.93
N SER A 176 -13.02 1.62 3.23
CA SER A 176 -11.54 1.62 3.29
C SER A 176 -10.94 1.85 1.91
N ARG A 177 -11.49 1.21 0.86
CA ARG A 177 -11.06 1.38 -0.54
C ARG A 177 -11.24 2.81 -1.02
N THR A 178 -12.42 3.38 -0.78
CA THR A 178 -12.73 4.78 -1.11
C THR A 178 -11.85 5.75 -0.32
N CYS A 179 -11.57 5.45 0.96
CA CYS A 179 -10.68 6.24 1.81
C CYS A 179 -9.25 6.30 1.25
N LEU A 180 -8.68 5.15 0.86
CA LEU A 180 -7.36 5.07 0.24
C LEU A 180 -7.26 5.97 -1.01
N LEU A 181 -8.22 5.87 -1.92
CA LEU A 181 -8.23 6.68 -3.14
C LEU A 181 -8.35 8.18 -2.83
N LYS A 182 -9.28 8.57 -1.96
CA LYS A 182 -9.49 9.99 -1.63
C LYS A 182 -8.29 10.64 -0.95
N ILE A 183 -7.58 9.90 -0.11
CA ILE A 183 -6.42 10.40 0.62
C ILE A 183 -5.20 10.50 -0.31
N TRP A 184 -4.92 9.47 -1.09
CA TRP A 184 -3.67 9.37 -1.85
C TRP A 184 -3.72 10.02 -3.23
N LEU A 185 -4.87 10.04 -3.90
CA LEU A 185 -5.01 10.62 -5.25
C LEU A 185 -4.54 12.08 -5.34
N PRO A 186 -4.93 13.00 -4.43
CA PRO A 186 -4.46 14.39 -4.50
C PRO A 186 -2.97 14.53 -4.23
N PHE A 187 -2.42 13.71 -3.32
CA PHE A 187 -1.00 13.74 -2.98
C PHE A 187 -0.13 13.29 -4.16
N ILE A 188 -0.49 12.17 -4.78
CA ILE A 188 0.23 11.59 -5.91
C ILE A 188 0.26 12.55 -7.11
N ARG A 189 -0.86 13.21 -7.41
CA ARG A 189 -0.92 14.23 -8.47
C ARG A 189 0.03 15.40 -8.19
N ARG A 190 -0.04 15.98 -6.98
CA ARG A 190 0.83 17.09 -6.60
C ARG A 190 2.31 16.69 -6.65
N LEU A 191 2.64 15.50 -6.18
CA LEU A 191 4.01 15.00 -6.22
C LEU A 191 4.53 14.87 -7.64
N LYS A 192 3.73 14.31 -8.57
CA LYS A 192 4.13 14.22 -9.98
C LYS A 192 4.45 15.60 -10.56
N THR A 193 3.61 16.58 -10.24
CA THR A 193 3.79 17.96 -10.70
C THR A 193 5.08 18.59 -10.16
N LEU A 194 5.39 18.32 -8.89
CA LEU A 194 6.60 18.78 -8.23
C LEU A 194 7.86 18.14 -8.85
N VAL A 195 7.85 16.82 -9.03
CA VAL A 195 8.97 16.06 -9.62
C VAL A 195 9.22 16.50 -11.07
N ASP A 196 8.16 16.71 -11.86
CA ASP A 196 8.29 17.17 -13.25
C ASP A 196 8.88 18.57 -13.36
N ALA A 197 8.66 19.41 -12.34
CA ALA A 197 9.21 20.77 -12.29
C ALA A 197 10.70 20.81 -11.92
N GLU A 198 11.20 19.83 -11.14
CA GLU A 198 12.62 19.70 -10.77
C GLU A 198 13.49 19.24 -11.96
N GLY A 199 12.88 18.64 -12.99
CA GLY A 199 13.54 18.25 -14.25
C GLY A 199 14.24 16.89 -14.21
N CYS A 200 14.72 16.42 -15.38
CA CYS A 200 15.24 15.06 -15.57
C CYS A 200 16.58 14.75 -14.87
N GLU A 201 17.25 15.75 -14.27
CA GLU A 201 18.57 15.59 -13.63
C GLU A 201 18.49 15.20 -12.15
N TYR A 202 17.28 15.12 -11.58
CA TYR A 202 17.09 14.75 -10.19
C TYR A 202 17.05 13.22 -10.01
N GLU A 203 17.76 12.72 -9.00
CA GLU A 203 17.91 11.28 -8.70
C GLU A 203 16.58 10.58 -8.41
N TYR A 204 15.62 11.31 -7.82
CA TYR A 204 14.32 10.81 -7.44
C TYR A 204 13.23 11.27 -8.42
N ARG A 205 12.82 10.35 -9.31
CA ARG A 205 11.80 10.61 -10.33
C ARG A 205 10.64 9.62 -10.24
N MET A 206 9.48 10.03 -10.72
CA MET A 206 8.39 9.13 -11.07
C MET A 206 8.52 8.80 -12.55
N ASP A 207 9.22 7.71 -12.85
CA ASP A 207 9.37 7.25 -14.23
C ASP A 207 8.06 6.69 -14.80
N GLU A 208 8.08 6.37 -16.09
CA GLU A 208 6.91 5.89 -16.83
C GLU A 208 6.37 4.58 -16.22
N ASP A 209 7.26 3.63 -15.89
CA ASP A 209 6.90 2.35 -15.27
C ASP A 209 6.16 2.56 -13.93
N LEU A 210 6.67 3.43 -13.05
CA LEU A 210 6.01 3.74 -11.79
C LEU A 210 4.67 4.46 -12.01
N CYS A 211 4.59 5.37 -12.99
CA CYS A 211 3.36 6.07 -13.33
C CYS A 211 2.28 5.10 -13.81
N GLU A 212 2.59 4.24 -14.78
CA GLU A 212 1.67 3.22 -15.30
C GLU A 212 1.22 2.25 -14.21
N PHE A 213 2.15 1.82 -13.35
CA PHE A 213 1.84 0.96 -12.21
C PHE A 213 0.81 1.59 -11.26
N ILE A 214 0.99 2.87 -10.91
CA ILE A 214 0.07 3.60 -10.03
C ILE A 214 -1.30 3.78 -10.70
N GLU A 215 -1.31 4.18 -11.98
CA GLU A 215 -2.54 4.37 -12.75
C GLU A 215 -3.35 3.09 -12.83
N GLY A 216 -2.71 1.97 -13.22
CA GLY A 216 -3.36 0.66 -13.28
C GLY A 216 -3.91 0.23 -11.93
N SER A 217 -3.15 0.41 -10.85
CA SER A 217 -3.58 0.10 -9.48
C SER A 217 -4.80 0.92 -9.05
N MET A 218 -4.81 2.23 -9.34
CA MET A 218 -5.94 3.10 -9.02
C MET A 218 -7.17 2.82 -9.87
N VAL A 219 -7.00 2.63 -11.19
CA VAL A 219 -8.08 2.26 -12.11
C VAL A 219 -8.75 0.97 -11.64
N SER A 220 -7.95 -0.06 -11.36
CA SER A 220 -8.41 -1.35 -10.85
C SER A 220 -9.20 -1.16 -9.55
N LEU A 221 -8.64 -0.43 -8.58
CA LEU A 221 -9.31 -0.15 -7.31
C LEU A 221 -10.63 0.62 -7.47
N VAL A 222 -10.66 1.67 -8.28
CA VAL A 222 -11.88 2.46 -8.55
C VAL A 222 -12.98 1.56 -9.11
N LEU A 223 -12.64 0.68 -10.06
CA LEU A 223 -13.61 -0.23 -10.69
C LEU A 223 -14.25 -1.22 -9.71
N THR A 224 -13.60 -1.49 -8.58
CA THR A 224 -14.16 -2.35 -7.52
C THR A 224 -15.21 -1.63 -6.65
N LEU A 225 -15.27 -0.30 -6.66
CA LEU A 225 -16.14 0.48 -5.77
C LEU A 225 -17.63 0.43 -6.20
N PRO A 226 -18.58 0.66 -5.28
CA PRO A 226 -19.97 0.99 -5.62
C PRO A 226 -20.05 2.23 -6.51
N SER A 227 -21.09 2.30 -7.36
CA SER A 227 -21.23 3.38 -8.37
C SER A 227 -21.24 4.80 -7.78
N ASN A 228 -21.80 5.00 -6.58
CA ASN A 228 -21.79 6.30 -5.91
C ASN A 228 -20.38 6.69 -5.44
N ASP A 229 -19.67 5.77 -4.81
CA ASP A 229 -18.29 5.98 -4.36
C ASP A 229 -17.37 6.26 -5.57
N GLN A 230 -17.57 5.57 -6.70
CA GLN A 230 -16.87 5.86 -7.97
C GLN A 230 -17.11 7.29 -8.42
N ALA A 231 -18.37 7.76 -8.40
CA ALA A 231 -18.73 9.11 -8.81
C ALA A 231 -18.03 10.19 -7.97
N GLU A 232 -17.89 9.95 -6.66
CA GLU A 232 -17.15 10.85 -5.77
C GLU A 232 -15.67 10.91 -6.15
N VAL A 233 -15.02 9.76 -6.42
CA VAL A 233 -13.61 9.72 -6.84
C VAL A 233 -13.41 10.41 -8.18
N PHE A 234 -14.30 10.21 -9.16
CA PHE A 234 -14.20 10.91 -10.44
C PHE A 234 -14.42 12.43 -10.30
N GLY A 235 -15.32 12.85 -9.41
CA GLY A 235 -15.51 14.27 -9.09
C GLY A 235 -14.24 14.92 -8.56
N GLU A 236 -13.55 14.24 -7.64
CA GLU A 236 -12.24 14.67 -7.12
C GLU A 236 -11.17 14.72 -8.23
N TRP A 237 -11.09 13.66 -9.04
CA TRP A 237 -10.13 13.56 -10.15
C TRP A 237 -10.31 14.69 -11.17
N MET A 238 -11.52 14.90 -11.69
CA MET A 238 -11.82 15.97 -12.66
C MET A 238 -11.57 17.36 -12.08
N ARG A 239 -11.89 17.57 -10.79
CA ARG A 239 -11.60 18.85 -10.13
C ARG A 239 -10.09 19.10 -10.02
N GLY A 240 -9.31 18.07 -9.72
CA GLY A 240 -7.85 18.12 -9.74
C GLY A 240 -7.32 18.55 -11.11
N ILE A 241 -7.81 17.92 -12.19
CA ILE A 241 -7.44 18.30 -13.57
C ILE A 241 -7.77 19.77 -13.85
N GLY A 242 -8.97 20.23 -13.49
CA GLY A 242 -9.40 21.60 -13.74
C GLY A 242 -8.63 22.66 -12.96
N LEU A 243 -8.13 22.34 -11.76
CA LEU A 243 -7.38 23.27 -10.91
C LEU A 243 -5.87 23.26 -11.20
N GLU A 244 -5.29 22.08 -11.40
CA GLU A 244 -3.84 21.88 -11.46
C GLU A 244 -3.34 21.72 -12.91
N GLY A 245 -4.23 21.46 -13.88
CA GLY A 245 -3.87 21.23 -15.28
C GLY A 245 -3.17 19.88 -15.52
N VAL A 246 -3.12 19.01 -14.51
CA VAL A 246 -2.41 17.72 -14.54
C VAL A 246 -3.40 16.57 -14.59
N LYS A 247 -3.31 15.75 -15.65
CA LYS A 247 -4.17 14.57 -15.85
C LYS A 247 -3.85 13.42 -14.89
N PHE A 248 -2.57 13.29 -14.53
CA PHE A 248 -2.07 12.18 -13.72
C PHE A 248 -2.68 12.12 -12.31
N PRO A 249 -2.92 10.93 -11.75
CA PRO A 249 -3.07 9.64 -12.44
C PRO A 249 -4.25 9.64 -13.41
N ASP A 250 -4.08 9.08 -14.61
CA ASP A 250 -5.14 8.97 -15.61
C ASP A 250 -6.19 7.92 -15.22
N LEU A 251 -7.40 8.37 -14.89
CA LEU A 251 -8.54 7.51 -14.55
C LEU A 251 -9.57 7.40 -15.70
N SER A 252 -9.20 7.79 -16.93
CA SER A 252 -10.13 7.87 -18.07
C SER A 252 -10.79 6.53 -18.37
N GLU A 253 -10.05 5.42 -18.34
CA GLU A 253 -10.61 4.08 -18.58
C GLU A 253 -11.71 3.73 -17.57
N ALA A 254 -11.43 3.90 -16.27
CA ALA A 254 -12.41 3.65 -15.22
C ALA A 254 -13.64 4.56 -15.37
N PHE A 255 -13.42 5.82 -15.75
CA PHE A 255 -14.47 6.81 -15.95
C PHE A 255 -15.40 6.44 -17.11
N GLU A 256 -14.85 5.99 -18.23
CA GLU A 256 -15.62 5.52 -19.39
C GLU A 256 -16.49 4.32 -19.04
N VAL A 257 -15.92 3.35 -18.32
CA VAL A 257 -16.64 2.17 -17.83
C VAL A 257 -17.79 2.57 -16.90
N TRP A 258 -17.55 3.50 -15.97
CA TRP A 258 -18.60 4.02 -15.08
C TRP A 258 -19.70 4.74 -15.86
N CYS A 259 -19.36 5.61 -16.81
CA CYS A 259 -20.33 6.30 -17.66
C CYS A 259 -21.24 5.32 -18.42
N TYR A 260 -20.65 4.29 -19.02
CA TYR A 260 -21.39 3.24 -19.72
C TYR A 260 -22.34 2.49 -18.77
N ARG A 261 -21.83 2.03 -17.61
CA ARG A 261 -22.60 1.27 -16.61
C ARG A 261 -23.75 2.10 -16.06
N SER A 262 -23.51 3.36 -15.70
CA SER A 262 -24.50 4.29 -15.14
C SER A 262 -25.60 4.63 -16.16
N LYS A 263 -25.24 4.90 -17.43
CA LYS A 263 -26.21 5.13 -18.51
C LYS A 263 -27.07 3.90 -18.77
N SER A 264 -26.46 2.72 -18.80
CA SER A 264 -27.16 1.45 -18.99
C SER A 264 -28.12 1.13 -17.84
N ALA A 265 -27.70 1.33 -16.60
CA ALA A 265 -28.54 1.16 -15.41
C ALA A 265 -29.75 2.11 -15.42
N LYS A 266 -29.54 3.40 -15.75
CA LYS A 266 -30.62 4.38 -15.89
C LYS A 266 -31.66 3.95 -16.92
N ARG A 267 -31.23 3.45 -18.09
CA ARG A 267 -32.13 2.96 -19.14
C ARG A 267 -33.02 1.82 -18.62
N ARG A 268 -32.42 0.80 -17.99
CA ARG A 268 -33.16 -0.35 -17.45
C ARG A 268 -34.16 0.06 -16.37
N LEU A 269 -33.82 1.06 -15.55
CA LEU A 269 -34.73 1.60 -14.54
C LEU A 269 -35.94 2.30 -15.18
N LEU A 270 -35.71 3.12 -16.20
CA LEU A 270 -36.80 3.80 -16.93
C LEU A 270 -37.72 2.79 -17.61
N GLU A 271 -37.17 1.81 -18.35
CA GLU A 271 -37.95 0.72 -18.98
C GLU A 271 -38.78 -0.08 -17.96
N ARG A 272 -38.29 -0.22 -16.73
CA ARG A 272 -39.04 -0.88 -15.65
C ARG A 272 -40.18 0.02 -15.14
N CYS A 273 -39.92 1.32 -14.98
CA CYS A 273 -40.95 2.28 -14.57
C CYS A 273 -42.07 2.38 -15.60
N ASP A 274 -41.73 2.44 -16.89
CA ASP A 274 -42.71 2.50 -17.98
C ASP A 274 -43.60 1.25 -17.99
N ARG A 275 -43.01 0.06 -17.81
CA ARG A 275 -43.77 -1.20 -17.68
C ARG A 275 -44.73 -1.19 -16.48
N LEU A 276 -44.28 -0.71 -15.32
CA LEU A 276 -45.14 -0.62 -14.13
C LEU A 276 -46.26 0.40 -14.31
N ALA A 277 -46.00 1.53 -14.96
CA ALA A 277 -47.01 2.53 -15.27
C ALA A 277 -48.11 1.97 -16.19
N ILE A 278 -47.74 1.19 -17.21
CA ILE A 278 -48.71 0.53 -18.11
C ILE A 278 -49.57 -0.48 -17.35
N VAL A 279 -48.98 -1.28 -16.44
CA VAL A 279 -49.73 -2.24 -15.62
C VAL A 279 -50.72 -1.55 -14.67
N ASN A 280 -50.33 -0.43 -14.07
CA ASN A 280 -51.18 0.33 -13.14
C ASN A 280 -52.30 1.12 -13.83
N LEU A 281 -52.15 1.49 -15.11
CA LEU A 281 -53.18 2.15 -15.91
C LEU A 281 -54.19 1.18 -16.54
N GLY A 282 -53.91 -0.13 -16.50
CA GLY A 282 -54.79 -1.19 -16.99
C GLY A 282 -55.73 -1.78 -15.94
N HIS A 283 -55.77 -1.22 -14.73
CA HIS A 283 -56.64 -1.61 -13.62
C HIS A 283 -57.64 -0.51 -13.25
#